data_AF-D6TJE6-F1
#
_entry.id   AF-D6TJE6-F1
#
_cell.length_a   1.000
_cell.length_b   1.000
_cell.length_c   1.000
_cell.angle_alpha   90.00
_cell.angle_beta   90.00
_cell.angle_gamma   90.00
#
_symmetry.space_group_name_H-M   'P 1'
#
loop_
_entity.id
_entity.type
_entity.pdbx_description
1 polymer ?
#
loop_
_entity_poly.entity_id
_entity_poly.type
_entity_poly.pdbx_seq_one_letter_code
_entity_poly.pdbx_strand_id
1 'polypeptide(L)'
;MKCEQVKELLSPYLDAQLATDIYQQITSHLQYCRSCSEALADFRYFDTLLARIPRVAPDASLYAHIFTSPSRQVSSGAYASSHTQNTTATSLPRFARAGRPHLVALQGGRDHFPPVTTRRANDEREVNTDKVALPPVIRPLQPITPSHLQPQASSKPGTQQGHPLTLLLFLGALFLSFLAGLLIGIYLWTPVLSHFI
;
A
#
# COMPACT_ATOMS: atom_id res chain seq x y z
N MET A 1 12.25 12.56 -9.81
CA MET A 1 11.66 11.24 -10.14
C MET A 1 10.77 11.34 -11.36
N LYS A 2 10.59 10.24 -12.09
CA LYS A 2 9.64 10.15 -13.22
C LYS A 2 8.23 9.82 -12.72
N CYS A 3 7.18 10.30 -13.40
CA CYS A 3 5.80 10.07 -12.97
C CYS A 3 5.44 8.58 -12.86
N GLU A 4 5.91 7.73 -13.77
CA GLU A 4 5.61 6.29 -13.71
C GLU A 4 6.19 5.62 -12.46
N GLN A 5 7.39 6.01 -12.04
CA GLN A 5 7.97 5.53 -10.78
C GLN A 5 7.16 5.99 -9.57
N VAL A 6 6.66 7.22 -9.60
CA VAL A 6 5.85 7.75 -8.51
C VAL A 6 4.54 6.98 -8.40
N LYS A 7 3.85 6.71 -9.53
CA LYS A 7 2.60 5.93 -9.55
C LYS A 7 2.75 4.54 -8.94
N GLU A 8 3.82 3.82 -9.26
CA GLU A 8 4.11 2.50 -8.67
C GLU A 8 4.35 2.57 -7.16
N LEU A 9 4.86 3.71 -6.68
CA LEU A 9 5.19 3.94 -5.27
C LEU A 9 4.09 4.65 -4.48
N LEU A 10 2.95 5.01 -5.07
CA LEU A 10 1.85 5.69 -4.36
C LEU A 10 1.20 4.78 -3.31
N SER A 11 1.04 3.49 -3.60
CA SER A 11 0.49 2.53 -2.64
C SER A 11 1.37 2.37 -1.39
N PRO A 12 2.67 2.01 -1.49
CA PRO A 12 3.53 1.95 -0.31
C PRO A 12 3.77 3.32 0.35
N TYR A 13 3.62 4.42 -0.38
CA TYR A 13 3.64 5.77 0.19
C TYR A 13 2.46 6.00 1.15
N LEU A 14 1.25 5.59 0.78
CA LEU A 14 0.07 5.70 1.65
C LEU A 14 0.16 4.81 2.89
N ASP A 15 0.74 3.62 2.75
CA ASP A 15 0.96 2.69 3.85
C ASP A 15 2.16 3.05 4.75
N ALA A 16 2.87 4.16 4.46
CA ALA A 16 4.11 4.58 5.12
C ALA A 16 5.21 3.49 5.14
N GLN A 17 5.27 2.68 4.08
CA GLN A 17 6.23 1.57 3.93
C GLN A 17 7.48 1.94 3.11
N LEU A 18 7.70 3.22 2.85
CA LEU A 18 8.85 3.71 2.08
C LEU A 18 9.98 4.19 3.01
N ALA A 19 11.21 4.06 2.51
CA ALA A 19 12.37 4.70 3.13
C ALA A 19 12.22 6.23 3.12
N THR A 20 12.77 6.90 4.14
CA THR A 20 12.58 8.34 4.37
C THR A 20 13.02 9.20 3.18
N ASP A 21 14.11 8.83 2.52
CA ASP A 21 14.65 9.52 1.34
C ASP A 21 13.68 9.45 0.15
N ILE A 22 13.11 8.27 -0.13
CA ILE A 22 12.13 8.08 -1.20
C ILE A 22 10.83 8.81 -0.86
N TYR A 23 10.39 8.77 0.39
CA TYR A 23 9.19 9.48 0.85
C TYR A 23 9.28 10.98 0.57
N GLN A 24 10.44 11.61 0.84
CA GLN A 24 10.68 13.03 0.57
C GLN A 24 10.70 13.33 -0.94
N GLN A 25 11.31 12.46 -1.75
CA GLN A 25 11.32 12.62 -3.21
C GLN A 25 9.91 12.55 -3.80
N ILE A 26 9.06 11.63 -3.33
CA ILE A 26 7.66 11.54 -3.77
C ILE A 26 6.87 12.75 -3.28
N THR A 27 7.03 13.14 -2.02
CA THR A 27 6.33 14.30 -1.44
C THR A 27 6.64 15.57 -2.22
N SER A 28 7.91 15.81 -2.56
CA SER A 28 8.28 16.95 -3.42
C SER A 28 7.68 16.84 -4.82
N HIS A 29 7.67 15.65 -5.43
CA HIS A 29 7.05 15.47 -6.76
C HIS A 29 5.55 15.77 -6.76
N LEU A 30 4.83 15.34 -5.73
CA LEU A 30 3.39 15.56 -5.58
C LEU A 30 3.00 17.03 -5.44
N GLN A 31 3.91 17.89 -4.98
CA GLN A 31 3.68 19.34 -4.89
C GLN A 31 3.63 20.01 -6.28
N TYR A 32 4.37 19.48 -7.25
CA TYR A 32 4.52 20.10 -8.57
C TYR A 32 3.81 19.34 -9.69
N CYS A 33 3.52 18.05 -9.51
CA CYS A 33 2.91 17.21 -10.52
C CYS A 33 1.41 16.99 -10.25
N ARG A 34 0.57 17.72 -11.01
CA ARG A 34 -0.89 17.63 -10.90
C ARG A 34 -1.41 16.21 -11.14
N SER A 35 -0.95 15.52 -12.17
CA SER A 35 -1.45 14.18 -12.50
C SER A 35 -1.16 13.15 -11.40
N CYS A 36 0.02 13.21 -10.78
CA CYS A 36 0.35 12.33 -9.66
C CYS A 36 -0.44 12.70 -8.38
N SER A 37 -0.71 13.99 -8.17
CA SER A 37 -1.55 14.44 -7.04
C SER A 37 -3.02 14.01 -7.18
N GLU A 38 -3.56 14.04 -8.40
CA GLU A 38 -4.92 13.55 -8.71
C GLU A 38 -5.00 12.03 -8.49
N ALA A 39 -4.03 11.26 -8.98
CA ALA A 39 -3.97 9.83 -8.73
C ALA A 39 -3.90 9.51 -7.22
N LEU A 40 -3.12 10.25 -6.44
CA LEU A 40 -3.08 10.09 -4.97
C LEU A 40 -4.43 10.41 -4.32
N ALA A 41 -5.16 11.41 -4.82
CA ALA A 41 -6.49 11.74 -4.34
C ALA A 41 -7.49 10.61 -4.60
N ASP A 42 -7.40 9.95 -5.77
CA ASP A 42 -8.24 8.79 -6.11
C ASP A 42 -8.00 7.61 -5.15
N PHE A 43 -6.74 7.28 -4.85
CA PHE A 43 -6.42 6.25 -3.85
C PHE A 43 -7.06 6.55 -2.48
N ARG A 44 -6.90 7.80 -2.00
CA ARG A 44 -7.51 8.22 -0.72
C ARG A 44 -9.03 8.17 -0.76
N TYR A 45 -9.63 8.52 -1.90
CA TYR A 45 -11.06 8.41 -2.09
C TYR A 45 -11.52 6.95 -1.95
N PHE A 46 -10.84 5.99 -2.58
CA PHE A 46 -11.14 4.57 -2.42
C PHE A 46 -10.96 4.10 -0.98
N ASP A 47 -9.90 4.51 -0.28
CA ASP A 47 -9.71 4.18 1.13
C ASP A 47 -10.89 4.66 1.99
N THR A 48 -11.40 5.88 1.73
CA THR A 48 -12.56 6.40 2.46
C THR A 48 -13.84 5.63 2.14
N LEU A 49 -14.01 5.13 0.93
CA LEU A 49 -15.14 4.27 0.56
C LEU A 49 -15.04 2.91 1.25
N LEU A 50 -13.87 2.28 1.20
CA LEU A 50 -13.61 0.98 1.81
C LEU A 50 -13.78 1.04 3.34
N ALA A 51 -13.39 2.16 3.97
CA ALA A 51 -13.56 2.36 5.41
C ALA A 51 -15.03 2.40 5.86
N ARG A 52 -15.99 2.67 4.95
CA ARG A 52 -17.43 2.67 5.25
C ARG A 52 -18.05 1.28 5.20
N ILE A 53 -17.36 0.29 4.63
CA ILE A 53 -17.87 -1.07 4.53
C ILE A 53 -17.80 -1.70 5.94
N PRO A 54 -18.92 -2.21 6.48
CA PRO A 54 -18.93 -2.83 7.80
C PRO A 54 -17.99 -4.05 7.80
N ARG A 55 -17.05 -4.05 8.74
CA ARG A 55 -16.18 -5.22 8.95
C ARG A 55 -16.98 -6.30 9.64
N VAL A 56 -17.28 -7.38 8.91
CA VAL A 56 -17.90 -8.57 9.48
C VAL A 56 -16.81 -9.43 10.10
N ALA A 57 -16.87 -9.62 11.42
CA ALA A 57 -16.01 -10.59 12.09
C ALA A 57 -16.47 -12.00 11.70
N PRO A 58 -15.55 -12.91 11.33
CA PRO A 58 -15.90 -14.30 11.10
C PRO A 58 -16.35 -14.98 12.39
N ASP A 59 -17.20 -16.00 12.27
CA ASP A 59 -17.65 -16.80 13.40
C ASP A 59 -16.49 -17.51 14.11
N ALA A 60 -16.57 -17.66 15.44
CA ALA A 60 -15.51 -18.26 16.23
C ALA A 60 -15.22 -19.71 15.83
N SER A 61 -16.24 -20.46 15.40
CA SER A 61 -16.08 -21.86 14.96
C SER A 61 -15.26 -21.97 13.67
N LEU A 62 -15.30 -20.96 12.80
CA LEU A 62 -14.55 -20.92 11.55
C LEU A 62 -13.03 -20.99 11.80
N TYR A 63 -12.55 -20.30 12.85
CA TYR A 63 -11.15 -20.38 13.24
C TYR A 63 -10.77 -21.81 13.64
N ALA A 64 -11.58 -22.48 14.45
CA ALA A 64 -11.34 -23.88 14.82
C ALA A 64 -11.25 -24.77 13.57
N HIS A 65 -12.18 -24.63 12.62
CA HIS A 65 -12.13 -25.42 11.38
C HIS A 65 -10.87 -25.15 10.52
N ILE A 66 -10.46 -23.89 10.39
CA ILE A 66 -9.28 -23.48 9.59
C ILE A 66 -7.96 -23.96 10.21
N PHE A 67 -7.88 -24.07 11.53
CA PHE A 67 -6.66 -24.48 12.23
C PHE A 67 -6.64 -25.98 12.58
N THR A 68 -7.78 -26.65 12.65
CA THR A 68 -7.89 -28.09 12.90
C THR A 68 -7.90 -28.92 11.61
N SER A 69 -8.11 -28.30 10.44
CA SER A 69 -8.05 -29.03 9.16
C SER A 69 -6.65 -29.63 8.92
N PRO A 70 -6.51 -30.96 8.77
CA PRO A 70 -5.21 -31.62 8.55
C PRO A 70 -4.54 -31.27 7.21
N SER A 71 -5.27 -30.59 6.31
CA SER A 71 -4.79 -30.22 4.97
C SER A 71 -3.87 -29.00 4.93
N ARG A 72 -3.40 -28.48 6.08
CA ARG A 72 -2.18 -27.66 6.12
C ARG A 72 -0.94 -28.56 5.94
N GLN A 73 -0.91 -29.35 4.88
CA GLN A 73 0.35 -29.81 4.35
C GLN A 73 1.00 -28.57 3.75
N VAL A 74 1.75 -27.87 4.60
CA VAL A 74 2.82 -26.99 4.16
C VAL A 74 3.66 -27.87 3.24
N SER A 75 3.54 -27.65 1.93
CA SER A 75 4.59 -28.05 1.01
C SER A 75 5.80 -27.27 1.47
N SER A 76 6.54 -27.85 2.42
CA SER A 76 7.86 -27.44 2.82
C SER A 76 8.66 -27.54 1.54
N GLY A 77 8.68 -26.46 0.78
CA GLY A 77 9.51 -26.29 -0.37
C GLY A 77 10.92 -26.36 0.15
N ALA A 78 11.46 -27.57 0.21
CA ALA A 78 12.87 -27.79 0.01
C ALA A 78 13.18 -27.22 -1.37
N TYR A 79 13.33 -25.89 -1.44
CA TYR A 79 14.17 -25.24 -2.44
C TYR A 79 15.60 -25.68 -2.12
N ALA A 80 15.87 -26.95 -2.37
CA ALA A 80 17.22 -27.41 -2.63
C ALA A 80 17.59 -26.80 -3.97
N SER A 81 18.38 -25.73 -3.92
CA SER A 81 19.09 -25.21 -5.07
C SER A 81 20.04 -26.29 -5.57
N SER A 82 19.56 -27.15 -6.46
CA SER A 82 20.38 -27.99 -7.32
C SER A 82 20.29 -27.46 -8.74
N HIS A 83 20.95 -26.33 -8.97
CA HIS A 83 21.41 -25.98 -10.30
C HIS A 83 22.65 -26.82 -10.61
N THR A 84 22.45 -28.06 -11.04
CA THR A 84 23.46 -28.81 -11.79
C THR A 84 22.86 -29.12 -13.14
N GLN A 85 23.32 -28.38 -14.13
CA GLN A 85 23.05 -28.62 -15.54
C GLN A 85 23.52 -30.04 -15.86
N ASN A 86 22.61 -30.89 -16.35
CA ASN A 86 22.94 -32.04 -17.18
C ASN A 86 21.71 -32.42 -18.01
N THR A 87 21.78 -32.03 -19.28
CA THR A 87 20.94 -32.52 -20.37
C THR A 87 21.22 -34.00 -20.61
N THR A 88 20.28 -34.86 -20.29
CA THR A 88 20.19 -36.21 -20.88
C THR A 88 18.74 -36.63 -20.97
N ALA A 89 18.31 -36.95 -22.20
CA ALA A 89 17.02 -37.54 -22.50
C ALA A 89 16.90 -38.90 -21.80
N THR A 90 15.91 -39.03 -20.91
CA THR A 90 15.52 -40.32 -20.35
C THR A 90 14.00 -40.42 -20.33
N SER A 91 13.53 -41.54 -20.85
CA SER A 91 12.17 -41.94 -21.15
C SER A 91 11.21 -41.88 -19.96
N LEU A 92 9.97 -41.47 -20.26
CA LEU A 92 8.82 -41.57 -19.36
C LEU A 92 8.39 -43.04 -19.21
N PRO A 93 8.14 -43.55 -17.99
CA PRO A 93 7.35 -44.76 -17.81
C PRO A 93 5.87 -44.44 -18.06
N ARG A 94 5.29 -45.22 -18.97
CA ARG A 94 3.88 -45.25 -19.32
C ARG A 94 3.07 -45.82 -18.16
N PHE A 95 2.45 -44.96 -17.34
CA PHE A 95 1.43 -45.41 -16.39
C PHE A 95 0.06 -45.51 -17.09
N ALA A 96 -0.45 -46.74 -17.14
CA ALA A 96 -1.79 -47.06 -17.57
C ALA A 96 -2.82 -46.77 -16.46
N ARG A 97 -3.85 -45.98 -16.84
CA ARG A 97 -5.23 -45.88 -16.32
C ARG A 97 -5.60 -46.58 -15.01
N ALA A 98 -6.22 -45.83 -14.08
CA ALA A 98 -7.67 -45.87 -13.80
C ALA A 98 -8.07 -44.78 -12.79
N GLY A 99 -9.13 -44.02 -13.09
CA GLY A 99 -9.76 -43.07 -12.15
C GLY A 99 -9.30 -41.61 -12.27
N ARG A 100 -9.78 -40.88 -13.29
CA ARG A 100 -9.63 -39.42 -13.38
C ARG A 100 -10.96 -38.75 -12.98
N PRO A 101 -11.02 -37.91 -11.93
CA PRO A 101 -12.13 -36.99 -11.77
C PRO A 101 -12.13 -35.97 -12.92
N HIS A 102 -13.32 -35.71 -13.45
CA HIS A 102 -13.57 -34.83 -14.60
C HIS A 102 -13.39 -33.36 -14.19
N LEU A 103 -12.19 -32.81 -14.40
CA LEU A 103 -11.95 -31.38 -14.27
C LEU A 103 -12.55 -30.67 -15.49
N VAL A 104 -13.62 -29.91 -15.25
CA VAL A 104 -14.18 -28.96 -16.21
C VAL A 104 -13.16 -27.84 -16.39
N ALA A 105 -12.54 -27.78 -17.57
CA ALA A 105 -11.73 -26.64 -17.96
C ALA A 105 -12.65 -25.45 -18.25
N LEU A 106 -12.66 -24.45 -17.37
CA LEU A 106 -13.17 -23.13 -17.72
C LEU A 106 -12.24 -22.52 -18.76
N GLN A 107 -12.76 -22.31 -19.98
CA GLN A 107 -12.08 -21.56 -21.04
C GLN A 107 -11.98 -20.09 -20.63
N GLY A 108 -10.89 -19.72 -19.96
CA GLY A 108 -10.45 -18.34 -19.82
C GLY A 108 -9.43 -18.02 -20.90
N GLY A 109 -9.88 -17.41 -22.00
CA GLY A 109 -9.02 -16.88 -23.05
C GLY A 109 -8.05 -15.85 -22.47
N ARG A 110 -6.76 -16.07 -22.70
CA ARG A 110 -5.73 -15.05 -22.53
C ARG A 110 -5.12 -14.80 -23.89
N ASP A 111 -5.57 -13.72 -24.48
CA ASP A 111 -4.98 -13.12 -25.67
C ASP A 111 -3.53 -12.70 -25.43
N HIS A 112 -2.83 -12.62 -26.54
CA HIS A 112 -1.39 -12.65 -26.72
C HIS A 112 -0.61 -11.54 -26.01
N PHE A 113 0.51 -11.93 -25.38
CA PHE A 113 1.67 -11.05 -25.16
C PHE A 113 2.81 -11.50 -26.08
N PRO A 114 3.41 -10.60 -26.90
CA PRO A 114 4.57 -10.96 -27.71
C PRO A 114 5.82 -11.15 -26.83
N PRO A 115 6.76 -12.03 -27.24
CA PRO A 115 7.98 -12.30 -26.49
C PRO A 115 8.95 -11.11 -26.56
N VAL A 116 9.29 -10.53 -25.40
CA VAL A 116 10.45 -9.65 -25.27
C VAL A 116 11.71 -10.50 -25.43
N THR A 117 12.36 -10.35 -26.58
CA THR A 117 13.71 -10.89 -26.80
C THR A 117 14.69 -10.10 -25.95
N THR A 118 15.21 -10.73 -24.89
CA THR A 118 16.41 -10.26 -24.19
C THR A 118 17.62 -10.44 -25.11
N ARG A 119 17.97 -9.38 -25.85
CA ARG A 119 19.23 -9.31 -26.59
C ARG A 119 20.36 -9.02 -25.62
N ARG A 120 21.00 -10.11 -25.21
CA ARG A 120 22.29 -10.17 -24.52
C ARG A 120 23.35 -9.59 -25.46
N ALA A 121 23.86 -8.41 -25.14
CA ALA A 121 25.12 -7.92 -25.69
C ALA A 121 26.05 -7.71 -24.50
N ASN A 122 27.08 -8.54 -24.46
CA ASN A 122 28.25 -8.35 -23.62
C ASN A 122 28.87 -6.99 -23.96
N ASP A 123 29.14 -6.19 -22.93
CA ASP A 123 30.20 -5.19 -23.02
C ASP A 123 30.97 -5.25 -21.69
N GLU A 124 32.20 -5.72 -21.81
CA GLU A 124 33.18 -5.85 -20.75
C GLU A 124 33.71 -4.46 -20.43
N ARG A 125 33.30 -3.90 -19.28
CA ARG A 125 34.01 -2.75 -18.71
C ARG A 125 34.54 -3.09 -17.33
N GLU A 126 35.80 -3.51 -17.38
CA GLU A 126 36.79 -3.52 -16.32
C GLU A 126 36.75 -2.17 -15.56
N VAL A 127 36.24 -2.19 -14.33
CA VAL A 127 36.41 -1.10 -13.36
C VAL A 127 37.06 -1.66 -12.12
N ASN A 128 38.38 -1.52 -12.11
CA ASN A 128 39.22 -1.52 -10.93
C ASN A 128 38.76 -0.41 -9.99
N THR A 129 38.36 -0.78 -8.77
CA THR A 129 38.44 0.12 -7.61
C THR A 129 38.73 -0.71 -6.36
N ASP A 130 40.02 -0.84 -6.08
CA ASP A 130 40.54 -1.01 -4.73
C ASP A 130 39.92 0.03 -3.77
N LYS A 131 39.75 -0.38 -2.51
CA LYS A 131 39.25 0.35 -1.32
C LYS A 131 37.73 0.40 -1.14
N VAL A 132 37.19 -0.65 -0.54
CA VAL A 132 36.07 -0.51 0.39
C VAL A 132 36.56 -0.86 1.79
N ALA A 133 36.63 0.17 2.63
CA ALA A 133 36.94 0.06 4.06
C ALA A 133 35.88 -0.79 4.76
N LEU A 134 36.32 -1.58 5.74
CA LEU A 134 35.44 -2.42 6.57
C LEU A 134 34.36 -1.57 7.26
N PRO A 135 33.11 -2.04 7.33
CA PRO A 135 32.08 -1.42 8.16
C PRO A 135 32.40 -1.60 9.65
N PRO A 136 32.02 -0.65 10.52
CA PRO A 136 32.24 -0.77 11.96
C PRO A 136 31.38 -1.90 12.56
N VAL A 137 32.04 -2.66 13.43
CA VAL A 137 31.51 -3.70 14.31
C VAL A 137 30.22 -3.25 14.99
N ILE A 138 29.13 -3.98 14.74
CA ILE A 138 27.87 -3.84 15.46
C ILE A 138 28.11 -4.22 16.91
N ARG A 139 28.00 -3.24 17.83
CA ARG A 139 27.99 -3.50 19.27
C ARG A 139 26.73 -4.30 19.63
N PRO A 140 26.83 -5.36 20.44
CA PRO A 140 25.66 -6.06 20.95
C PRO A 140 24.82 -5.12 21.83
N LEU A 141 23.50 -5.10 21.56
CA LEU A 141 22.52 -4.39 22.39
C LEU A 141 22.60 -4.92 23.82
N GLN A 142 22.80 -4.01 24.77
CA GLN A 142 22.71 -4.36 26.18
C GLN A 142 21.27 -4.76 26.54
N PRO A 143 21.09 -5.75 27.44
CA PRO A 143 19.77 -6.13 27.96
C PRO A 143 19.15 -4.96 28.72
N ILE A 144 17.94 -4.58 28.31
CA ILE A 144 17.12 -3.61 29.01
C ILE A 144 16.74 -4.23 30.34
N THR A 145 17.29 -3.71 31.43
CA THR A 145 16.96 -4.11 32.80
C THR A 145 15.60 -3.50 33.15
N PRO A 146 14.57 -4.29 33.52
CA PRO A 146 13.31 -3.74 34.01
C PRO A 146 13.52 -3.28 35.46
N SER A 147 13.96 -2.04 35.63
CA SER A 147 13.97 -1.41 36.95
C SER A 147 12.57 -0.94 37.31
N HIS A 148 12.06 -1.58 38.35
CA HIS A 148 11.34 -0.90 39.43
C HIS A 148 9.88 -0.47 39.14
N LEU A 149 8.97 -1.38 39.47
CA LEU A 149 7.60 -1.06 39.89
C LEU A 149 7.62 0.04 40.95
N GLN A 150 7.22 1.26 40.57
CA GLN A 150 6.88 2.32 41.51
C GLN A 150 5.38 2.64 41.38
N PRO A 151 4.56 2.33 42.40
CA PRO A 151 3.18 2.78 42.44
C PRO A 151 3.17 4.26 42.83
N GLN A 152 2.93 5.15 41.87
CA GLN A 152 2.57 6.53 42.19
C GLN A 152 1.06 6.74 42.09
N ALA A 153 0.57 7.29 43.19
CA ALA A 153 -0.80 7.54 43.52
C ALA A 153 -1.45 8.57 42.58
N SER A 154 -2.73 8.31 42.31
CA SER A 154 -3.84 9.27 42.44
C SER A 154 -3.46 10.76 42.24
N SER A 155 -3.62 11.23 41.01
CA SER A 155 -3.85 12.65 40.75
C SER A 155 -5.16 12.85 40.01
N LYS A 156 -5.93 13.79 40.54
CA LYS A 156 -7.26 14.30 40.17
C LYS A 156 -7.55 14.34 38.65
N PRO A 157 -8.80 14.08 38.23
CA PRO A 157 -9.27 14.50 36.92
C PRO A 157 -9.37 16.04 36.89
N GLY A 158 -8.49 16.66 36.11
CA GLY A 158 -8.60 18.07 35.73
C GLY A 158 -9.72 18.24 34.70
N THR A 159 -10.77 18.94 35.11
CA THR A 159 -11.89 19.36 34.29
C THR A 159 -11.40 20.23 33.14
N GLN A 160 -11.33 19.69 31.92
CA GLN A 160 -10.98 20.44 30.72
C GLN A 160 -12.22 21.20 30.22
N GLN A 161 -12.46 22.37 30.83
CA GLN A 161 -13.55 23.28 30.51
C GLN A 161 -13.00 24.43 29.67
N GLY A 162 -13.10 24.30 28.35
CA GLY A 162 -12.80 25.36 27.37
C GLY A 162 -13.06 24.83 25.95
N HIS A 163 -13.74 25.49 25.02
CA HIS A 163 -14.37 26.81 24.96
C HIS A 163 -15.50 26.72 23.92
N PRO A 164 -16.79 26.82 24.29
CA PRO A 164 -17.89 26.79 23.30
C PRO A 164 -17.93 28.04 22.39
N LEU A 165 -17.26 29.13 22.80
CA LEU A 165 -17.17 30.38 22.04
C LEU A 165 -16.35 30.25 20.75
N THR A 166 -15.30 29.43 20.75
CA THR A 166 -14.44 29.27 19.56
C THR A 166 -15.18 28.55 18.44
N LEU A 167 -16.00 27.55 18.78
CA LEU A 167 -16.81 26.81 17.81
C LEU A 167 -17.90 27.70 17.18
N LEU A 168 -18.50 28.59 17.97
CA LEU A 168 -19.49 29.56 17.48
C LEU A 168 -18.88 30.58 16.50
N LEU A 169 -17.66 31.05 16.76
CA LEU A 169 -16.96 31.96 15.85
C LEU A 169 -16.60 31.27 14.52
N PHE A 170 -16.16 30.02 14.56
CA PHE A 170 -15.88 29.23 13.35
C PHE A 170 -17.16 28.98 12.52
N LEU A 171 -18.26 28.60 13.17
CA LEU A 171 -19.54 28.40 12.48
C LEU A 171 -20.08 29.72 11.90
N GLY A 172 -19.94 30.83 12.62
CA GLY A 172 -20.31 32.17 12.13
C GLY A 172 -19.51 32.59 10.89
N ALA A 173 -18.20 32.37 10.88
CA ALA A 173 -17.33 32.70 9.74
C ALA A 173 -17.66 31.85 8.49
N LEU A 174 -17.94 30.56 8.68
CA LEU A 174 -18.39 29.68 7.59
C LEU A 174 -19.74 30.12 7.02
N PHE A 175 -20.68 30.49 7.89
CA PHE A 175 -22.01 30.95 7.46
C PHE A 175 -21.95 32.27 6.69
N LEU A 176 -21.13 33.22 7.14
CA LEU A 176 -20.88 34.48 6.43
C LEU A 176 -20.24 34.24 5.06
N SER A 177 -19.29 33.30 4.95
CA SER A 177 -18.65 32.95 3.68
C SER A 177 -19.64 32.31 2.70
N PHE A 178 -20.54 31.46 3.20
CA PHE A 178 -21.59 30.83 2.40
C PHE A 178 -22.61 31.86 1.88
N LEU A 179 -23.07 32.79 2.74
CA LEU A 179 -23.96 33.88 2.35
C LEU A 179 -23.34 34.81 1.30
N ALA A 180 -22.05 35.15 1.46
CA ALA A 180 -21.33 35.95 0.49
C ALA A 180 -21.24 35.25 -0.88
N GLY A 181 -20.93 33.95 -0.91
CA GLY A 181 -20.92 33.17 -2.15
C GLY A 181 -22.29 33.10 -2.82
N LEU A 182 -23.36 32.94 -2.04
CA LEU A 182 -24.72 32.88 -2.56
C LEU A 182 -25.19 34.24 -3.13
N LEU A 183 -24.86 35.35 -2.46
CA LEU A 183 -25.12 36.69 -2.97
C LEU A 183 -24.36 36.97 -4.27
N ILE A 184 -23.08 36.60 -4.35
CA ILE A 184 -22.27 36.75 -5.58
C ILE A 184 -22.86 35.91 -6.71
N GLY A 185 -23.26 34.66 -6.43
CA GLY A 185 -23.91 33.79 -7.40
C GLY A 185 -25.21 34.39 -7.96
N ILE A 186 -26.06 34.94 -7.09
CA ILE A 186 -27.30 35.62 -7.51
C ILE A 186 -26.96 36.86 -8.35
N TYR A 187 -26.00 37.68 -7.93
CA TYR A 187 -25.62 38.92 -8.64
C TYR A 187 -24.99 38.67 -10.01
N LEU A 188 -24.33 37.52 -10.19
CA LEU A 188 -23.79 37.10 -11.49
C LEU A 188 -24.86 36.49 -12.41
N TRP A 189 -25.98 36.03 -11.85
CA TRP A 189 -27.06 35.40 -12.62
C TRP A 189 -28.17 36.39 -13.03
N THR A 190 -28.32 37.51 -12.32
CA THR A 190 -29.24 38.60 -12.70
C THR A 190 -29.06 39.14 -14.13
N PRO A 191 -27.85 39.36 -14.68
CA PRO A 191 -27.71 39.88 -16.05
C PRO A 191 -28.12 38.89 -17.15
N VAL A 192 -28.17 37.59 -16.84
CA VAL A 192 -28.59 36.56 -17.80
C VAL A 192 -30.13 36.50 -17.91
N LEU A 193 -30.83 36.75 -16.81
CA LEU A 193 -32.30 36.80 -16.81
C LEU A 193 -32.87 38.06 -17.48
N SER A 194 -32.15 39.19 -17.41
CA SER A 194 -32.58 40.44 -18.07
C SER A 194 -32.50 40.42 -19.60
N HIS A 195 -31.91 39.37 -20.19
CA HIS A 195 -31.79 39.24 -21.65
C HIS A 195 -32.88 38.35 -22.27
N PHE A 196 -33.77 37.78 -21.45
CA PHE A 196 -34.82 36.83 -21.84
C PHE A 196 -36.27 37.33 -21.61
N ILE A 197 -36.44 38.55 -21.11
CA ILE A 197 -37.73 39.26 -20.97
C ILE A 197 -37.71 40.45 -21.92
#